data_AF-A8G6U9-F1
#
_entry.id   AF-A8G6U9-F1
#
_cell.length_a   1.000
_cell.length_b   1.000
_cell.length_c   1.000
_cell.angle_alpha   90.00
_cell.angle_beta   90.00
_cell.angle_gamma   90.00
#
_symmetry.space_group_name_H-M   'P 1'
#
loop_
_entity.id
_entity.type
_entity.pdbx_description
1 polymer ?
#
loop_
_entity_poly.entity_id
_entity_poly.type
_entity_poly.pdbx_seq_one_letter_code
_entity_poly.pdbx_strand_id
1 'polypeptide(L)' 'MNTMYFPRSCCAGVCTECASMIFEGSADQEDAMGLNYDLREKGFALLCVAYPKSDLNIVIGKVVEDDLYNDQFGKYQK' A
#
# COMPACT_ATOMS: atom_id res chain seq x y z
N MET A 1 15.31 -20.47 0.75
CA MET A 1 14.52 -19.45 0.03
C MET A 1 13.40 -19.03 0.97
N ASN A 2 13.49 -17.84 1.57
CA ASN A 2 12.46 -17.36 2.47
C ASN A 2 11.33 -16.78 1.62
N THR A 3 10.30 -17.56 1.34
CA THR A 3 9.10 -17.06 0.66
C THR A 3 8.30 -16.25 1.67
N MET A 4 8.54 -14.94 1.74
CA MET A 4 7.65 -14.03 2.46
C MET A 4 6.34 -13.94 1.67
N TYR A 5 5.29 -14.56 2.22
CA TYR A 5 3.94 -14.48 1.67
C TYR A 5 3.29 -13.18 2.16
N PHE A 6 2.85 -12.35 1.22
CA PHE A 6 2.06 -11.16 1.52
C PHE A 6 0.76 -11.18 0.69
N PRO A 7 -0.34 -10.63 1.21
CA PRO A 7 -1.61 -10.59 0.50
C PRO A 7 -1.47 -9.80 -0.80
N ARG A 8 -1.79 -10.44 -1.93
CA ARG A 8 -1.76 -9.83 -3.25
C ARG A 8 -2.78 -10.49 -4.16
N SER A 9 -3.56 -9.67 -4.86
CA SER A 9 -4.60 -10.13 -5.77
C SER A 9 -4.32 -9.66 -7.20
N CYS A 10 -4.53 -8.37 -7.47
CA CYS A 10 -4.42 -7.80 -8.82
C CYS A 10 -3.00 -7.71 -9.38
N CYS A 11 -1.98 -7.56 -8.53
CA CYS A 11 -0.57 -7.44 -8.94
C CYS A 11 -0.26 -6.27 -9.90
N ALA A 12 -1.18 -5.30 -10.03
CA ALA A 12 -1.13 -4.25 -11.03
C ALA A 12 -1.23 -2.83 -10.42
N GLY A 13 -1.12 -2.71 -9.10
CA GLY A 13 -1.20 -1.41 -8.43
C GLY A 13 -2.60 -0.79 -8.37
N VAL A 14 -3.66 -1.56 -8.60
CA VAL A 14 -5.06 -1.06 -8.66
C VAL A 14 -5.95 -1.51 -7.49
N CYS A 15 -5.54 -2.54 -6.76
CA CYS A 15 -6.28 -3.09 -5.62
C CYS A 15 -5.60 -2.73 -4.29
N THR A 16 -6.33 -2.83 -3.18
CA THR A 16 -5.86 -2.49 -1.82
C THR A 16 -5.24 -3.67 -1.07
N GLU A 17 -5.31 -4.89 -1.59
CA GLU A 17 -4.94 -6.11 -0.86
C GLU A 17 -3.44 -6.19 -0.53
N CYS A 18 -2.60 -5.54 -1.33
CA CYS A 18 -1.15 -5.42 -1.10
C CYS A 18 -0.75 -4.09 -0.45
N ALA A 19 -1.70 -3.45 0.24
CA ALA A 19 -1.46 -2.23 0.97
C ALA A 19 -0.45 -2.44 2.10
N SER A 20 0.40 -1.45 2.24
CA SER A 20 1.42 -1.33 3.25
C SER A 20 1.50 0.12 3.70
N MET A 21 2.00 0.34 4.90
CA MET A 21 2.27 1.68 5.42
C MET A 21 3.76 1.81 5.67
N ILE A 22 4.38 2.81 5.06
CA ILE A 22 5.78 3.17 5.22
C ILE A 22 5.91 4.06 6.45
N PHE A 23 6.65 3.58 7.45
CA PHE A 23 7.02 4.33 8.65
C PHE A 23 8.35 5.07 8.47
N GLU A 24 9.31 4.43 7.80
CA GLU A 24 10.62 5.02 7.54
C GLU A 24 11.14 4.61 6.16
N GLY A 25 11.93 5.49 5.55
CA GLY A 25 12.50 5.30 4.22
C GLY A 25 11.62 5.89 3.11
N SER A 26 11.98 5.60 1.87
CA SER A 26 11.26 6.09 0.68
C SER A 26 11.13 5.01 -0.39
N ALA A 27 9.93 4.86 -0.92
CA ALA A 27 9.64 3.97 -2.03
C ALA A 27 9.11 4.78 -3.21
N ASP A 28 9.56 4.43 -4.40
CA ASP A 28 8.90 4.82 -5.64
C ASP A 28 7.64 3.99 -5.83
N GLN A 29 6.53 4.62 -6.21
CA GLN A 29 5.30 3.90 -6.54
C GLN A 29 4.49 4.65 -7.59
N GLU A 30 5.16 5.16 -8.63
CA GLU A 30 4.51 5.81 -9.76
C GLU A 30 3.37 4.94 -10.36
N ASP A 31 3.59 3.64 -10.45
CA ASP A 31 2.63 2.65 -10.97
C ASP A 31 1.43 2.32 -10.03
N ALA A 32 1.40 2.85 -8.79
CA ALA A 32 0.31 2.60 -7.84
C ALA A 32 -0.95 3.44 -8.16
N MET A 33 -1.58 3.18 -9.30
CA MET A 33 -2.77 3.93 -9.77
C MET A 33 -3.96 3.88 -8.80
N GLY A 34 -4.05 2.82 -7.99
CA GLY A 34 -5.06 2.64 -6.94
C GLY A 34 -4.77 3.39 -5.64
N LEU A 35 -3.78 4.30 -5.62
CA LEU A 35 -3.49 5.20 -4.50
C LEU A 35 -3.46 6.66 -4.97
N ASN A 36 -4.36 7.47 -4.42
CA ASN A 36 -4.31 8.93 -4.58
C ASN A 36 -3.10 9.54 -3.88
N TYR A 37 -2.68 10.73 -4.34
CA TYR A 37 -1.52 11.44 -3.81
C TYR A 37 -1.61 11.66 -2.29
N ASP A 38 -2.79 12.04 -1.76
CA ASP A 38 -3.02 12.22 -0.33
C ASP A 38 -2.74 10.94 0.50
N LEU A 39 -3.12 9.77 -0.04
CA LEU A 39 -2.88 8.49 0.64
C LEU A 39 -1.40 8.13 0.63
N ARG A 40 -0.70 8.44 -0.47
CA ARG A 40 0.75 8.28 -0.55
C ARG A 40 1.48 9.19 0.44
N GLU A 41 1.02 10.43 0.61
CA GLU A 41 1.56 11.35 1.62
C GLU A 41 1.28 10.90 3.06
N LYS A 42 0.16 10.23 3.31
CA LYS A 42 -0.10 9.56 4.60
C LYS A 42 0.83 8.37 4.88
N GLY A 43 1.62 7.95 3.91
CA GLY A 43 2.55 6.83 4.02
C GLY A 43 2.00 5.51 3.49
N PHE A 44 0.83 5.48 2.85
CA PHE A 44 0.34 4.26 2.21
C PHE A 44 1.11 3.93 0.94
N ALA A 45 1.41 2.64 0.77
CA ALA A 45 2.08 2.13 -0.40
C ALA A 45 1.59 0.75 -0.85
N LEU A 46 1.61 0.48 -2.16
CA LEU A 46 1.26 -0.83 -2.73
C LEU A 46 2.51 -1.64 -3.06
N LEU A 47 2.84 -2.64 -2.25
CA LEU A 47 4.08 -3.41 -2.43
C LEU A 47 4.16 -4.20 -3.74
N CYS A 48 3.03 -4.44 -4.40
CA CYS A 48 3.05 -5.13 -5.68
C CYS A 48 3.74 -4.32 -6.80
N VAL A 49 3.81 -2.99 -6.66
CA VAL A 49 4.38 -2.06 -7.64
C VAL A 49 5.31 -1.02 -7.00
N ALA A 50 5.54 -1.10 -5.69
CA ALA A 50 6.45 -0.19 -4.99
C ALA A 50 7.91 -0.66 -5.15
N TYR A 51 8.78 0.26 -5.54
CA TYR A 51 10.21 0.06 -5.65
C TYR A 51 10.94 0.80 -4.52
N PRO A 52 11.64 0.08 -3.61
CA PRO A 52 12.38 0.74 -2.54
C PRO A 52 13.52 1.60 -3.11
N LYS A 53 13.63 2.86 -2.69
CA LYS A 53 14.79 3.72 -2.96
C LYS A 53 15.82 3.74 -1.82
N SER A 54 15.44 3.21 -0.67
CA SER A 54 16.27 3.11 0.54
C SER A 54 15.85 1.90 1.37
N ASP A 55 16.51 1.68 2.50
CA ASP A 55 15.95 0.82 3.56
C ASP A 55 14.56 1.33 3.95
N LEU A 56 13.59 0.41 3.99
CA LEU A 56 12.19 0.69 4.27
C LEU A 56 11.76 -0.02 5.54
N ASN A 57 11.13 0.72 6.45
CA ASN A 57 10.32 0.14 7.53
C ASN A 57 8.86 0.25 7.13
N ILE A 58 8.26 -0.89 6.82
CA ILE A 58 6.87 -1.01 6.38
C ILE A 58 6.09 -1.96 7.28
N VAL A 59 4.82 -1.67 7.47
CA VAL A 59 3.85 -2.62 8.06
C VAL A 59 2.89 -3.07 6.98
N ILE A 60 2.65 -4.37 6.95
CA ILE A 60 1.65 -5.01 6.10
C ILE A 60 0.63 -5.73 6.97
N GLY A 61 -0.59 -5.86 6.45
CA GLY A 61 -1.61 -6.69 7.07
C GLY A 61 -3.00 -6.12 6.88
N LYS A 62 -3.98 -6.90 7.33
CA LYS A 62 -5.41 -6.60 7.15
C LYS A 62 -5.83 -5.26 7.77
N VAL A 63 -5.17 -4.83 8.84
CA VAL A 63 -5.44 -3.54 9.48
C VAL A 63 -5.05 -2.38 8.56
N VAL A 64 -3.91 -2.48 7.87
CA VAL A 64 -3.45 -1.44 6.93
C VAL A 64 -4.32 -1.41 5.68
N GLU A 65 -4.74 -2.58 5.19
CA GLU A 65 -5.71 -2.68 4.10
C GLU A 65 -7.05 -2.04 4.47
N ASP A 66 -7.59 -2.32 5.66
CA ASP A 66 -8.85 -1.76 6.13
C ASP A 66 -8.76 -0.24 6.30
N ASP A 67 -7.64 0.26 6.87
CA ASP A 67 -7.38 1.69 7.00
C ASP A 67 -7.34 2.35 5.63
N LEU A 68 -6.57 1.80 4.68
CA LEU A 68 -6.52 2.30 3.30
C LEU A 68 -7.89 2.26 2.62
N TYR A 69 -8.65 1.17 2.79
CA TYR A 69 -9.97 1.03 2.21
C TYR A 69 -10.93 2.08 2.77
N ASN A 70 -10.92 2.31 4.08
CA ASN A 70 -11.73 3.34 4.72
C ASN A 70 -11.30 4.74 4.29
N ASP A 71 -10.01 4.99 4.12
CA ASP A 71 -9.51 6.30 3.70
C ASP A 71 -9.81 6.59 2.21
N GLN A 72 -9.76 5.55 1.36
CA GLN A 72 -10.04 5.64 -0.07
C GLN A 72 -11.54 5.63 -0.40
N PHE A 73 -12.33 4.81 0.31
CA PHE A 73 -13.75 4.57 0.02
C PHE A 73 -14.71 5.10 1.11
N GLY A 74 -14.20 5.72 2.17
CA GLY A 74 -14.94 6.21 3.35
C GLY A 74 -15.92 7.36 3.13
N LYS A 75 -16.52 7.47 1.94
CA LYS A 75 -17.73 8.27 1.70
C LYS A 75 -19.00 7.45 1.42
N TYR A 76 -19.01 6.15 1.71
CA TYR A 76 -20.24 5.34 1.59
C TYR A 76 -20.51 4.47 2.82
N GLN A 77 -20.95 5.12 3.91
CA GLN A 77 -22.05 4.59 4.72
C GLN A 77 -23.02 5.74 5.02
N LYS A 78 -24.14 5.75 4.31
CA LYS A 78 -25.35 6.49 4.69
C LYS A 78 -26.49 5.47 4.75
#